data_AF-A0A7S3PG61-F1
#
_entry.id   AF-A0A7S3PG61-F1
#
_cell.length_a   1.000
_cell.length_b   1.000
_cell.length_c   1.000
_cell.angle_alpha   90.00
_cell.angle_beta   90.00
_cell.angle_gamma   90.00
#
_symmetry.space_group_name_H-M   'P 1'
#
loop_
_entity.id
_entity.type
_entity.pdbx_description
1 polymer ?
#
loop_
_entity_poly.entity_id
_entity_poly.type
_entity_poly.pdbx_seq_one_letter_code
_entity_poly.pdbx_strand_id
1 'polypeptide(L)'
;MTENSLKMEMETKNCVVTSNVKLQEKLNTLVNLATGEQENIDNFVKEFVPVDLPKEDTKCFIESLKTNKEQWENLKAEIIICATGVGVKTVTGDQETSACFHFRHPKIEQCDREVEFVCLNGDWRA
;
A
#
# COMPACT_ATOMS: atom_id res chain seq x y z
N MET A 1 -12.65 -37.98 11.78
CA MET A 1 -12.17 -36.76 11.10
C MET A 1 -13.40 -36.00 10.66
N THR A 2 -13.75 -34.95 11.40
CA THR A 2 -14.98 -34.18 11.19
C THR A 2 -14.86 -33.32 9.94
N GLU A 3 -15.96 -33.17 9.20
CA GLU A 3 -16.10 -32.36 7.98
C GLU A 3 -15.68 -30.89 8.14
N ASN A 4 -15.41 -30.43 9.36
CA ASN A 4 -14.86 -29.11 9.65
C ASN A 4 -13.37 -28.93 9.33
N SER A 5 -12.60 -30.01 9.17
CA SER A 5 -11.16 -29.87 8.82
C SER A 5 -10.90 -29.54 7.35
N LEU A 6 -11.89 -29.69 6.47
CA LEU A 6 -11.76 -29.42 5.02
C LEU A 6 -12.20 -28.01 4.59
N LYS A 7 -12.84 -27.23 5.48
CA LYS A 7 -13.17 -25.82 5.19
C LYS A 7 -12.01 -24.84 5.45
N MET A 8 -10.91 -25.31 6.02
CA MET A 8 -9.74 -24.48 6.34
C MET A 8 -8.67 -24.44 5.25
N GLU A 9 -8.82 -25.17 4.13
CA GLU A 9 -7.75 -25.33 3.14
C GLU A 9 -8.04 -24.75 1.74
N MET A 10 -9.12 -24.02 1.52
CA MET A 10 -9.42 -23.46 0.19
C MET A 10 -10.03 -22.06 0.18
N GLU A 11 -9.70 -21.19 1.14
CA GLU A 11 -9.63 -19.77 0.79
C GLU A 11 -8.40 -19.62 -0.10
N THR A 12 -8.61 -19.79 -1.40
CA THR A 12 -7.81 -19.08 -2.39
C THR A 12 -7.83 -17.64 -1.90
N LYS A 13 -6.75 -17.17 -1.27
CA LYS A 13 -6.63 -15.77 -0.86
C LYS A 13 -6.83 -14.98 -2.14
N ASN A 14 -8.04 -14.50 -2.38
CA ASN A 14 -8.36 -13.72 -3.56
C ASN A 14 -7.47 -12.50 -3.47
N CYS A 15 -6.47 -12.43 -4.35
CA CYS A 15 -5.65 -11.26 -4.50
C CYS A 15 -6.42 -10.29 -5.37
N VAL A 16 -6.84 -9.17 -4.79
CA VAL A 16 -7.49 -8.09 -5.54
C VAL A 16 -6.46 -6.99 -5.74
N VAL A 17 -5.95 -6.90 -6.97
CA VAL A 17 -4.99 -5.88 -7.40
C VAL A 17 -5.66 -4.86 -8.31
N THR A 18 -5.02 -3.72 -8.52
CA THR A 18 -5.45 -2.77 -9.56
C THR A 18 -5.33 -3.41 -10.94
N SER A 19 -6.24 -3.06 -11.84
CA SER A 19 -6.18 -3.40 -13.26
C SER A 19 -5.20 -2.52 -14.05
N ASN A 20 -4.75 -1.41 -13.45
CA ASN A 20 -3.81 -0.48 -14.09
C ASN A 20 -2.36 -0.95 -13.94
N VAL A 21 -1.73 -1.30 -15.05
CA VAL A 21 -0.35 -1.78 -15.08
C VAL A 21 0.63 -0.75 -14.50
N LYS A 22 0.46 0.55 -14.78
CA LYS A 22 1.38 1.60 -14.28
C LYS A 22 1.25 1.80 -12.78
N LEU A 23 0.04 1.75 -12.24
CA LEU A 23 -0.14 1.79 -10.79
C LEU A 23 0.44 0.55 -10.13
N GLN A 24 0.29 -0.63 -10.74
CA GLN A 24 0.88 -1.86 -10.22
C GLN A 24 2.42 -1.80 -10.21
N GLU A 25 3.04 -1.28 -11.28
CA GLU A 25 4.47 -1.02 -11.34
C GLU A 25 4.90 -0.03 -10.24
N LYS A 26 4.12 1.03 -10.03
CA LYS A 26 4.37 2.01 -8.96
C LYS A 26 4.36 1.37 -7.57
N LEU A 27 3.36 0.55 -7.27
CA LEU A 27 3.27 -0.18 -6.02
C LEU A 27 4.46 -1.11 -5.82
N ASN A 28 4.89 -1.81 -6.87
CA ASN A 28 6.09 -2.66 -6.82
C ASN A 28 7.36 -1.82 -6.55
N THR A 29 7.50 -0.64 -7.16
CA THR A 29 8.59 0.30 -6.86
C THR A 29 8.57 0.72 -5.39
N LEU A 30 7.41 1.07 -4.84
CA LEU A 30 7.29 1.46 -3.44
C LEU A 30 7.65 0.30 -2.50
N VAL A 31 7.20 -0.93 -2.78
CA VAL A 31 7.62 -2.12 -2.03
C VAL A 31 9.14 -2.30 -2.08
N ASN A 32 9.75 -2.20 -3.26
CA ASN A 32 11.20 -2.35 -3.40
C ASN A 32 11.98 -1.28 -2.62
N LEU A 33 11.50 -0.03 -2.57
CA LEU A 33 12.10 1.03 -1.75
C LEU A 33 11.93 0.79 -0.25
N ALA A 34 10.82 0.16 0.14
CA ALA A 34 10.48 -0.18 1.52
C ALA A 34 11.19 -1.43 2.06
N THR A 35 11.48 -2.41 1.22
CA THR A 35 11.96 -3.75 1.64
C THR A 35 13.27 -4.20 0.98
N GLY A 36 13.90 -3.34 0.16
CA GLY A 36 15.18 -3.65 -0.46
C GLY A 36 16.32 -3.86 0.54
N GLU A 37 17.53 -4.19 0.04
CA GLU A 37 18.71 -4.46 0.88
C GLU A 37 19.01 -3.33 1.88
N GLN A 38 18.72 -2.08 1.48
CA GLN A 38 18.70 -0.93 2.36
C GLN A 38 17.39 -0.16 2.16
N GLU A 39 16.61 -0.04 3.24
CA GLU A 39 15.38 0.73 3.24
C GLU A 39 15.68 2.19 2.88
N ASN A 40 14.96 2.72 1.89
CA ASN A 40 15.17 4.07 1.39
C ASN A 40 13.92 4.92 1.62
N ILE A 41 13.70 5.31 2.89
CA ILE A 41 12.54 6.10 3.33
C ILE A 41 12.44 7.41 2.53
N ASP A 42 13.56 8.10 2.29
CA ASP A 42 13.55 9.38 1.57
C ASP A 42 13.01 9.23 0.14
N ASN A 43 13.45 8.21 -0.60
CA ASN A 43 12.94 7.98 -1.95
C ASN A 43 11.55 7.36 -1.94
N PHE A 44 11.23 6.49 -0.97
CA PHE A 44 9.88 5.98 -0.79
C PHE A 44 8.90 7.15 -0.65
N VAL A 45 9.18 8.10 0.26
CA VAL A 45 8.29 9.23 0.50
C VAL A 45 8.14 10.10 -0.74
N LYS A 46 9.23 10.42 -1.46
CA LYS A 46 9.16 11.19 -2.71
C LYS A 46 8.29 10.55 -3.79
N GLU A 47 8.33 9.21 -3.87
CA GLU A 47 7.53 8.45 -4.82
C GLU A 47 6.10 8.19 -4.33
N PHE A 48 5.85 8.33 -3.02
CA PHE A 48 4.57 8.03 -2.39
C PHE A 48 3.66 9.26 -2.26
N VAL A 49 4.18 10.40 -1.79
CA VAL A 49 3.35 11.57 -1.45
C VAL A 49 2.97 12.43 -2.66
N PRO A 50 1.89 13.23 -2.58
CA PRO A 50 1.47 14.10 -3.67
C PRO A 50 2.59 15.03 -4.14
N VAL A 51 2.66 15.26 -5.46
CA VAL A 51 3.72 16.08 -6.07
C VAL A 51 3.64 17.56 -5.68
N ASP A 52 2.47 18.01 -5.24
CA ASP A 52 2.17 19.36 -4.77
C ASP A 52 2.32 19.51 -3.24
N LEU A 53 2.68 18.44 -2.52
CA LEU A 53 2.94 18.51 -1.08
C LEU A 53 4.13 19.47 -0.80
N PRO A 54 3.98 20.43 0.13
CA PRO A 54 5.09 21.32 0.49
C PRO A 54 6.34 20.54 0.93
N LYS A 55 7.51 21.09 0.61
CA LYS A 55 8.79 20.45 0.93
C LYS A 55 9.00 20.28 2.44
N GLU A 56 8.49 21.22 3.24
CA GLU A 56 8.57 21.16 4.69
C GLU A 56 7.73 20.01 5.24
N ASP A 57 6.50 19.84 4.73
CA ASP A 57 5.62 18.72 5.12
C ASP A 57 6.21 17.37 4.71
N THR A 58 6.74 17.28 3.47
CA THR A 58 7.48 16.10 3.01
C THR A 58 8.63 15.76 3.96
N LYS A 59 9.41 16.77 4.39
CA LYS A 59 10.54 16.58 5.29
C LYS A 59 10.07 16.13 6.68
N CYS A 60 9.05 16.78 7.24
CA CYS A 60 8.46 16.39 8.52
C CYS A 60 7.96 14.95 8.50
N PHE A 61 7.34 14.52 7.40
CA PHE A 61 6.87 13.15 7.23
C PHE A 61 8.03 12.14 7.14
N ILE A 62 9.10 12.46 6.41
CA ILE A 62 10.32 11.63 6.40
C ILE A 62 10.90 11.50 7.81
N GLU A 63 11.00 12.61 8.54
CA GLU A 63 11.52 12.61 9.92
C GLU A 63 10.64 11.80 10.87
N SER A 64 9.30 11.88 10.73
CA SER A 64 8.39 11.06 11.53
C SER A 64 8.57 9.57 11.25
N LEU A 65 8.71 9.16 9.99
CA LEU A 65 8.93 7.75 9.63
C LEU A 65 10.29 7.24 10.10
N LYS A 66 11.34 8.07 10.05
CA LYS A 66 12.69 7.72 10.55
C LYS A 66 12.74 7.57 12.07
N THR A 67 11.93 8.34 12.80
CA THR A 67 11.92 8.35 14.27
C THR A 67 10.92 7.37 14.86
N ASN A 68 9.80 7.12 14.17
CA ASN A 68 8.76 6.20 14.59
C ASN A 68 8.78 4.92 13.74
N LYS A 69 9.53 3.93 14.23
CA LYS A 69 9.64 2.62 13.57
C LYS A 69 8.28 1.94 13.38
N GLU A 70 7.37 2.03 14.34
CA GLU A 70 6.06 1.40 14.24
C GLU A 70 5.23 2.00 13.10
N GLN A 71 5.24 3.33 12.99
CA GLN A 71 4.58 4.04 11.89
C GLN A 71 5.13 3.59 10.53
N TRP A 72 6.44 3.48 10.41
CA TRP A 72 7.07 2.99 9.18
C TRP A 72 6.69 1.54 8.89
N GLU A 73 6.75 0.65 9.87
CA GLU A 73 6.37 -0.76 9.75
C GLU A 73 4.89 -0.97 9.39
N ASN A 74 4.01 -0.06 9.82
CA ASN A 74 2.60 -0.08 9.45
C ASN A 74 2.42 0.36 7.99
N LEU A 75 3.04 1.48 7.59
CA LEU A 75 2.97 1.98 6.21
C LEU A 75 3.53 0.97 5.22
N LYS A 76 4.68 0.34 5.52
CA LYS A 76 5.24 -0.74 4.68
C LYS A 76 4.24 -1.89 4.49
N ALA A 77 3.58 -2.31 5.57
CA ALA A 77 2.62 -3.41 5.50
C ALA A 77 1.39 -3.06 4.66
N GLU A 78 0.90 -1.82 4.75
CA GLU A 78 -0.20 -1.30 3.91
C GLU A 78 0.17 -1.32 2.42
N ILE A 79 1.37 -0.85 2.06
CA ILE A 79 1.82 -0.85 0.66
C ILE A 79 2.01 -2.25 0.12
N ILE A 80 2.54 -3.18 0.92
CA ILE A 80 2.67 -4.59 0.52
C ILE A 80 1.29 -5.21 0.25
N ILE A 81 0.27 -4.88 1.05
CA ILE A 81 -1.10 -5.35 0.80
C ILE A 81 -1.63 -4.78 -0.52
N CYS A 82 -1.46 -3.47 -0.77
CA CYS A 82 -1.89 -2.84 -2.02
C CYS A 82 -1.20 -3.48 -3.23
N ALA A 83 0.12 -3.72 -3.14
CA ALA A 83 0.92 -4.31 -4.22
C ALA A 83 0.58 -5.79 -4.49
N THR A 84 0.41 -6.59 -3.44
CA THR A 84 0.15 -8.04 -3.58
C THR A 84 -1.32 -8.36 -3.79
N GLY A 85 -2.23 -7.44 -3.42
CA GLY A 85 -3.66 -7.66 -3.37
C GLY A 85 -4.13 -8.60 -2.26
N VAL A 86 -3.21 -9.14 -1.45
CA VAL A 86 -3.53 -10.14 -0.42
C VAL A 86 -4.25 -9.47 0.74
N GLY A 87 -5.53 -9.79 0.92
CA GLY A 87 -6.37 -9.19 1.96
C GLY A 87 -7.07 -7.89 1.55
N VAL A 88 -6.86 -7.45 0.30
CA VAL A 88 -7.68 -6.40 -0.32
C VAL A 88 -9.07 -6.94 -0.59
N LYS A 89 -10.09 -6.26 -0.05
CA LYS A 89 -11.51 -6.60 -0.25
C LYS A 89 -11.99 -6.12 -1.61
N THR A 90 -11.61 -4.91 -1.99
CA THR A 90 -11.98 -4.28 -3.26
C THR A 90 -11.02 -3.15 -3.62
N VAL A 91 -10.95 -2.84 -4.91
CA VAL A 91 -10.30 -1.63 -5.44
C VAL A 91 -11.38 -0.80 -6.13
N THR A 92 -11.63 0.39 -5.60
CA THR A 92 -12.61 1.34 -6.14
C THR A 92 -11.92 2.46 -6.92
N GLY A 93 -12.69 3.32 -7.60
CA GLY A 93 -12.16 4.30 -8.55
C GLY A 93 -12.25 3.82 -9.98
N ASP A 94 -11.89 4.68 -10.93
CA ASP A 94 -11.87 4.32 -12.36
C ASP A 94 -10.65 3.47 -12.72
N GLN A 95 -9.64 3.42 -11.85
CA GLN A 95 -8.34 2.77 -12.03
C GLN A 95 -7.57 3.31 -13.25
N GLU A 96 -7.89 4.51 -13.72
CA GLU A 96 -7.16 5.20 -14.79
C GLU A 96 -6.61 6.54 -14.27
N THR A 97 -7.40 7.22 -13.44
CA THR A 97 -7.06 8.49 -12.80
C THR A 97 -7.06 8.40 -11.27
N SER A 98 -7.83 7.47 -10.68
CA SER A 98 -7.76 7.18 -9.24
C SER A 98 -8.03 5.70 -8.93
N ALA A 99 -7.43 5.20 -7.86
CA ALA A 99 -7.67 3.86 -7.35
C ALA A 99 -7.57 3.85 -5.82
N CYS A 100 -8.60 3.34 -5.13
CA CYS A 100 -8.61 3.22 -3.68
C CYS A 100 -8.71 1.76 -3.24
N PHE A 101 -7.74 1.33 -2.43
CA PHE A 101 -7.64 -0.04 -1.91
C PHE A 101 -8.31 -0.13 -0.55
N HIS A 102 -9.27 -1.05 -0.42
CA HIS A 102 -10.03 -1.28 0.81
C HIS A 102 -9.60 -2.58 1.47
N PHE A 103 -9.06 -2.53 2.68
CA PHE A 103 -8.58 -3.71 3.40
C PHE A 103 -8.63 -3.52 4.93
N ARG A 104 -8.40 -4.59 5.70
CA ARG A 104 -8.20 -4.48 7.14
C ARG A 104 -6.72 -4.28 7.44
N HIS A 105 -6.40 -3.36 8.35
CA HIS A 105 -5.03 -3.15 8.79
C HIS A 105 -4.43 -4.47 9.29
N PRO A 106 -3.24 -4.88 8.80
CA PRO A 106 -2.70 -6.22 9.10
C PRO A 106 -2.28 -6.39 10.56
N LYS A 107 -1.98 -5.30 11.26
CA LYS A 107 -1.43 -5.30 12.62
C LYS A 107 -2.35 -4.69 13.68
N ILE A 108 -3.48 -4.10 13.27
CA ILE A 108 -4.39 -3.40 14.18
C ILE A 108 -5.76 -4.03 14.00
N GLU A 109 -6.22 -4.72 15.04
CA GLU A 109 -7.51 -5.39 15.00
C GLU A 109 -8.65 -4.38 14.83
N GLN A 110 -9.68 -4.79 14.06
CA GLN A 110 -10.88 -4.00 13.83
C GLN A 110 -10.63 -2.60 13.21
N CYS A 111 -9.48 -2.41 12.58
CA CYS A 111 -9.16 -1.20 11.82
C CYS A 111 -9.31 -1.48 10.32
N ASP A 112 -10.35 -0.95 9.69
CA ASP A 112 -10.45 -0.91 8.24
C ASP A 112 -9.59 0.27 7.72
N ARG A 113 -8.98 0.09 6.55
CA ARG A 113 -8.06 1.03 5.92
C ARG A 113 -8.44 1.23 4.46
N GLU A 114 -8.23 2.47 4.05
CA GLU A 114 -8.41 2.95 2.69
C GLU A 114 -7.10 3.63 2.29
N VAL A 115 -6.51 3.19 1.19
CA VAL A 115 -5.32 3.81 0.61
C VAL A 115 -5.68 4.20 -0.82
N GLU A 116 -5.83 5.49 -1.05
CA GLU A 116 -6.11 6.04 -2.38
C GLU A 116 -4.80 6.38 -3.08
N PHE A 117 -4.76 6.16 -4.38
CA PHE A 117 -3.75 6.70 -5.28
C PHE A 117 -4.44 7.50 -6.38
N VAL A 118 -3.85 8.63 -6.75
CA VAL A 118 -4.29 9.51 -7.84
C VAL A 118 -3.19 9.61 -8.89
N CYS A 119 -3.58 9.55 -10.15
CA CYS A 119 -2.70 9.69 -11.30
C CYS A 119 -2.75 11.13 -11.81
N LEU A 120 -1.64 11.86 -11.67
CA LEU A 120 -1.48 13.19 -12.23
C LEU A 120 -0.39 13.16 -13.30
N ASN A 121 -0.76 13.53 -14.53
CA ASN A 121 0.15 13.52 -15.69
C ASN A 121 0.86 12.17 -15.92
N GLY A 122 0.18 11.06 -15.60
CA GLY A 122 0.72 9.71 -15.75
C GLY A 122 1.55 9.22 -14.56
N ASP A 123 1.65 10.00 -13.49
CA ASP A 123 2.39 9.68 -12.29
C ASP A 123 1.44 9.44 -11.10
N TRP A 124 1.53 8.25 -10.50
CA TRP A 124 0.64 7.83 -9.41
C TRP A 124 1.23 8.22 -8.06
N ARG A 125 0.43 8.84 -7.18
CA ARG A 125 0.78 9.18 -5.79
C ARG A 125 -0.38 8.88 -4.85
N ALA A 126 -0.08 8.57 -3.60
CA ALA A 126 -1.10 8.45 -2.55
C ALA A 126 -1.50 9.81 -1.98
#